data_AF-A0A5J5FDP0-F1
#
_entry.id   AF-A0A5J5FDP0-F1
#
_cell.length_a   1.000
_cell.length_b   1.000
_cell.length_c   1.000
_cell.angle_alpha   90.00
_cell.angle_beta   90.00
_cell.angle_gamma   90.00
#
_symmetry.space_group_name_H-M   'P 1'
#
loop_
_entity.id
_entity.type
_entity.pdbx_description
1 polymer ?
#
loop_
_entity_poly.entity_id
_entity_poly.type
_entity_poly.pdbx_seq_one_letter_code
_entity_poly.pdbx_strand_id
1 'polypeptide(L)'
;MSQEIINLESYDENARFRLKTEAALILDAQRIKALSKDPSRFEKYIEERLDVIFRITGKKGEIKLVENGKIILDYDGKNIKVSFD
;
A
#
# COMPACT_ATOMS: atom_id res chain seq x y z
N MET A 1 9.42 1.14 -16.74
CA MET A 1 10.34 0.62 -15.70
C MET A 1 9.77 -0.71 -15.23
N SER A 2 10.57 -1.60 -14.64
CA SER A 2 10.05 -2.85 -14.06
C SER A 2 9.52 -2.58 -12.67
N GLN A 3 8.26 -2.94 -12.41
CA GLN A 3 7.66 -2.86 -11.08
C GLN A 3 8.43 -3.73 -10.08
N GLU A 4 8.82 -3.18 -8.94
CA GLU A 4 9.56 -3.91 -7.91
C GLU A 4 8.61 -4.84 -7.13
N ILE A 5 8.94 -6.12 -7.04
CA ILE A 5 8.17 -7.11 -6.27
C ILE A 5 8.84 -7.32 -4.91
N ILE A 6 8.10 -7.07 -3.84
CA ILE A 6 8.57 -7.13 -2.46
C ILE A 6 7.81 -8.25 -1.75
N ASN A 7 8.51 -9.35 -1.43
CA ASN A 7 7.93 -10.42 -0.62
C ASN A 7 7.97 -10.03 0.87
N LEU A 8 6.80 -9.87 1.48
CA LEU A 8 6.64 -9.53 2.89
C LEU A 8 7.28 -10.59 3.81
N GLU A 9 7.36 -11.86 3.40
CA GLU A 9 7.98 -12.93 4.18
C GLU A 9 9.48 -12.70 4.46
N SER A 10 10.14 -11.82 3.69
CA SER A 10 11.52 -11.39 3.91
C SER A 10 11.69 -10.38 5.06
N TYR A 11 10.60 -9.84 5.58
CA TYR A 11 10.59 -8.91 6.72
C TYR A 11 10.23 -9.63 8.02
N ASP A 12 10.67 -9.08 9.15
CA ASP A 12 10.22 -9.52 10.46
C ASP A 12 8.72 -9.28 10.67
N GLU A 13 8.14 -9.94 11.68
CA GLU A 13 6.70 -9.89 11.94
C GLU A 13 6.18 -8.48 12.19
N ASN A 14 6.93 -7.63 12.90
CA ASN A 14 6.51 -6.26 13.18
C ASN A 14 6.47 -5.42 11.90
N ALA A 15 7.50 -5.54 11.06
CA ALA A 15 7.55 -4.87 9.77
C ALA A 15 6.44 -5.35 8.82
N ARG A 16 6.20 -6.67 8.74
CA ARG A 16 5.08 -7.24 7.98
C ARG A 16 3.74 -6.71 8.45
N PHE A 17 3.49 -6.74 9.75
CA PHE A 17 2.25 -6.24 10.34
C PHE A 17 2.02 -4.76 10.03
N ARG A 18 3.06 -3.93 10.14
CA ARG A 18 3.00 -2.51 9.78
C ARG A 18 2.69 -2.31 8.31
N LEU A 19 3.37 -3.01 7.39
CA LEU A 19 3.12 -2.91 5.95
C LEU A 19 1.67 -3.27 5.60
N LYS A 20 1.14 -4.34 6.19
CA LYS A 20 -0.28 -4.73 6.02
C LYS A 20 -1.23 -3.71 6.61
N THR A 21 -0.88 -3.11 7.76
CA THR A 21 -1.68 -2.05 8.39
C THR A 21 -1.78 -0.83 7.49
N GLU A 22 -0.66 -0.34 6.94
CA GLU A 22 -0.67 0.80 6.03
C GLU A 22 -1.48 0.49 4.75
N ALA A 23 -1.35 -0.72 4.19
CA ALA A 23 -2.16 -1.15 3.05
C ALA A 23 -3.67 -1.18 3.38
N ALA A 24 -4.06 -1.64 4.58
CA ALA A 24 -5.44 -1.63 5.03
C ALA A 24 -5.99 -0.20 5.20
N LEU A 25 -5.19 0.71 5.74
CA LEU A 25 -5.53 2.14 5.86
C LEU A 25 -5.73 2.79 4.48
N ILE A 26 -4.92 2.42 3.48
CA ILE A 26 -5.12 2.86 2.09
C ILE A 26 -6.48 2.36 1.56
N LEU A 27 -6.79 1.08 1.73
CA LEU A 27 -8.05 0.51 1.26
C LEU A 27 -9.26 1.19 1.91
N ASP A 28 -9.20 1.42 3.22
CA ASP A 28 -10.28 2.11 3.94
C ASP A 28 -10.42 3.56 3.49
N ALA A 29 -9.32 4.28 3.32
CA ALA A 29 -9.33 5.64 2.78
C ALA A 29 -9.91 5.69 1.35
N GLN A 30 -9.61 4.71 0.48
CA GLN A 30 -10.21 4.60 -0.85
C GLN A 30 -11.74 4.41 -0.78
N ARG A 31 -12.21 3.57 0.16
CA ARG A 31 -13.64 3.32 0.37
C ARG A 31 -14.36 4.56 0.91
N ILE A 32 -13.79 5.22 1.91
CA ILE A 32 -14.37 6.45 2.47
C ILE A 32 -14.34 7.58 1.42
N LYS A 33 -13.25 7.70 0.65
CA LYS A 33 -13.14 8.69 -0.44
C LYS A 33 -14.31 8.59 -1.41
N ALA A 34 -14.69 7.36 -1.81
CA ALA A 34 -15.79 7.12 -2.74
C ALA A 34 -17.16 7.60 -2.22
N LEU A 35 -17.30 7.77 -0.90
CA LEU A 35 -18.53 8.19 -0.24
C LEU A 35 -18.45 9.62 0.34
N SER A 36 -17.28 10.26 0.27
CA SER A 36 -17.01 11.55 0.90
C SER A 36 -17.51 12.73 0.06
N LYS A 37 -17.93 13.81 0.75
CA LYS A 37 -18.20 15.11 0.12
C LYS A 37 -16.92 15.91 -0.20
N ASP A 38 -15.80 15.53 0.40
CA ASP A 38 -14.46 16.08 0.12
C ASP A 38 -13.47 14.92 -0.10
N PRO A 39 -13.33 14.44 -1.35
CA PRO A 39 -12.42 13.34 -1.70
C PRO A 39 -10.93 13.68 -1.56
N SER A 40 -10.57 14.96 -1.75
CA SER A 40 -9.18 15.41 -1.87
C SER A 40 -8.35 15.14 -0.61
N ARG A 41 -8.98 15.26 0.57
CA ARG A 41 -8.36 14.93 1.86
C ARG A 41 -7.91 13.48 1.96
N PHE A 42 -8.66 12.56 1.36
CA PHE A 42 -8.34 11.14 1.38
C PHE A 42 -7.25 10.77 0.39
N GLU A 43 -7.08 11.54 -0.69
CA GLU A 43 -5.95 11.38 -1.62
C GLU A 43 -4.63 11.67 -0.92
N LYS A 44 -4.54 12.80 -0.22
CA LYS A 44 -3.39 13.12 0.61
C LYS A 44 -3.11 12.06 1.68
N TYR A 45 -4.15 11.55 2.33
CA TYR A 45 -3.98 10.48 3.33
C TYR A 45 -3.41 9.21 2.72
N ILE A 46 -3.91 8.79 1.55
CA ILE A 46 -3.40 7.63 0.81
C ILE A 46 -1.92 7.82 0.45
N GLU A 47 -1.54 9.00 -0.03
CA GLU A 47 -0.13 9.34 -0.32
C GLU A 47 0.75 9.22 0.93
N GLU A 48 0.29 9.74 2.07
CA GLU A 48 1.02 9.65 3.34
C GLU A 48 1.22 8.20 3.80
N ARG A 49 0.23 7.31 3.60
CA ARG A 49 0.37 5.88 3.92
C ARG A 49 1.35 5.19 2.98
N LEU A 50 1.29 5.51 1.68
CA LEU A 50 2.22 4.97 0.68
C LEU A 50 3.67 5.39 0.98
N ASP A 51 3.89 6.62 1.43
CA ASP A 51 5.20 7.11 1.88
C ASP A 51 5.76 6.31 3.07
N VAL A 52 4.90 5.87 4.00
CA VAL A 52 5.32 5.00 5.11
C VAL A 52 5.77 3.65 4.57
N ILE A 53 5.03 3.06 3.63
CA ILE A 53 5.40 1.81 2.96
C ILE A 53 6.77 1.95 2.27
N PHE A 54 7.01 3.04 1.56
CA PHE A 54 8.31 3.32 0.93
C PHE A 54 9.45 3.44 1.95
N ARG A 55 9.21 4.07 3.10
CA ARG A 55 10.22 4.16 4.16
C ARG A 55 10.55 2.81 4.77
N ILE A 56 9.55 1.98 5.04
CA ILE A 56 9.76 0.64 5.62
C ILE A 56 10.51 -0.26 4.63
N THR A 57 10.15 -0.19 3.34
CA THR A 57 10.75 -1.04 2.31
C THR A 57 12.10 -0.54 1.81
N GLY A 58 12.40 0.76 1.99
CA GLY A 58 13.56 1.41 1.39
C GLY A 58 13.45 1.58 -0.13
N LYS A 59 12.26 1.39 -0.71
CA LYS A 59 11.99 1.45 -2.15
C LYS A 59 11.13 2.66 -2.47
N LYS A 60 11.11 3.06 -3.75
CA LYS A 60 10.28 4.14 -4.29
C LYS A 60 9.79 3.80 -5.69
N GLY A 61 8.71 4.43 -6.12
CA GLY A 61 8.14 4.23 -7.45
C GLY A 61 7.15 3.07 -7.48
N GLU A 62 7.09 2.36 -8.59
CA GLU A 62 6.16 1.24 -8.80
C GLU A 62 6.55 0.05 -7.91
N ILE A 63 5.63 -0.41 -7.05
CA ILE A 63 5.86 -1.50 -6.10
C ILE A 63 4.70 -2.48 -6.05
N LYS A 64 5.02 -3.74 -5.74
CA LYS A 64 4.05 -4.80 -5.48
C LYS A 64 4.42 -5.53 -4.20
N LEU A 65 3.57 -5.46 -3.18
CA LEU A 65 3.72 -6.20 -1.93
C LEU A 65 3.03 -7.56 -2.08
N VAL A 66 3.77 -8.65 -1.84
CA VAL A 66 3.25 -10.02 -1.90
C VAL A 66 3.49 -10.77 -0.61
N GLU A 67 2.57 -11.64 -0.20
CA GLU A 67 2.70 -12.51 0.97
C GLU A 67 2.04 -13.86 0.65
N ASN A 68 2.72 -14.99 0.88
CA ASN A 68 2.22 -16.33 0.52
C ASN A 68 1.72 -16.44 -0.95
N GLY A 69 2.39 -15.75 -1.88
CA GLY A 69 2.00 -15.71 -3.30
C GLY A 69 0.75 -14.85 -3.61
N LYS A 70 0.12 -14.23 -2.61
CA LYS A 70 -0.99 -13.28 -2.80
C LYS A 70 -0.47 -11.85 -2.88
N ILE A 71 -1.10 -11.03 -3.72
CA ILE A 71 -0.81 -9.60 -3.80
C ILE A 71 -1.60 -8.87 -2.72
N ILE A 72 -0.89 -8.19 -1.82
CA ILE A 72 -1.48 -7.37 -0.77
C ILE A 72 -1.70 -5.94 -1.27
N LEU A 73 -0.72 -5.38 -1.99
CA LEU A 73 -0.77 -4.05 -2.57
C LEU A 73 -0.05 -4.02 -3.91
N ASP A 74 -0.66 -3.39 -4.91
CA ASP A 74 -0.10 -3.17 -6.25
C ASP A 74 -0.19 -1.69 -6.58
N TYR A 75 0.97 -1.02 -6.65
CA TYR A 75 1.10 0.37 -7.06
C TYR A 75 1.90 0.46 -8.36
N ASP A 76 1.25 0.96 -9.41
CA ASP A 76 1.83 1.09 -10.76
C ASP A 76 2.41 2.50 -11.04
N GLY A 77 2.57 3.33 -10.00
CA GLY A 77 3.00 4.72 -10.12
C GLY A 77 1.86 5.72 -10.31
N LYS A 78 0.61 5.25 -10.48
CA LYS A 78 -0.59 6.08 -10.61
C LYS A 78 -1.79 5.54 -9.83
N ASN A 79 -2.01 4.23 -9.91
CA ASN A 79 -3.12 3.52 -9.32
C ASN A 79 -2.61 2.61 -8.21
N ILE A 80 -3.35 2.56 -7.11
CA ILE A 80 -3.09 1.63 -6.00
C ILE A 80 -4.26 0.67 -5.90
N LYS A 81 -3.99 -0.63 -5.96
CA LYS A 81 -4.94 -1.70 -5.67
C LYS A 81 -4.50 -2.43 -4.40
N VAL A 82 -5.44 -2.68 -3.50
CA VAL A 82 -5.19 -3.41 -2.26
C VAL A 82 -6.13 -4.61 -2.20
N SER A 83 -5.60 -5.80 -1.87
CA SER A 83 -6.40 -7.00 -1.65
C SER A 83 -6.01 -7.69 -0.35
N PHE A 84 -7.02 -8.15 0.37
CA PHE A 84 -6.91 -9.02 1.55
C PHE A 84 -7.88 -10.19 1.38
N ASP A 85 -7.72 -10.94 0.29
CA ASP A 85 -8.42 -12.20 0.05
C ASP A 85 -7.80 -13.38 0.82
#